data_AF-A0A1I5PTB6-F1
#
_entry.id   AF-A0A1I5PTB6-F1
#
_cell.length_a   1.000
_cell.length_b   1.000
_cell.length_c   1.000
_cell.angle_alpha   90.00
_cell.angle_beta   90.00
_cell.angle_gamma   90.00
#
_symmetry.space_group_name_H-M   'P 1'
#
loop_
_entity.id
_entity.type
_entity.pdbx_description
1 polymer ?
#
loop_
_entity_poly.entity_id
_entity_poly.type
_entity_poly.pdbx_seq_one_letter_code
_entity_poly.pdbx_strand_id
1 'polypeptide(L)'
;MTIRHLEVNKIISRKIISASLSGSMFAVVLGLTLPFGETYPSLSAYLYAFIVSTPVYLMYSFPAILIYGVLTSIISDKVSSVIAAKMKNDKSDIISSGILHAVFGLVLLWYSLGASILFFMTDRMLQRKNKDYKPLQAMKSFALPFAVWLFFMGMVYVKDILIGG
;
A
#
# COMPACT_ATOMS: atom_id res chain seq x y z
N MET A 1 25.17 1.61 19.15
CA MET A 1 23.80 1.69 18.58
C MET A 1 22.79 1.44 19.70
N THR A 2 21.89 2.38 19.97
CA THR A 2 21.02 2.38 21.17
C THR A 2 19.74 1.56 20.96
N ILE A 3 19.18 0.94 22.01
CA ILE A 3 17.97 0.09 21.96
C ILE A 3 16.78 0.77 21.23
N ARG A 4 16.57 2.06 21.50
CA ARG A 4 15.53 2.89 20.84
C ARG A 4 15.67 2.93 19.31
N HIS A 5 16.89 2.90 18.79
CA HIS A 5 17.13 2.89 17.34
C HIS A 5 16.71 1.55 16.71
N LEU A 6 16.88 0.45 17.44
CA LEU A 6 16.49 -0.88 16.96
C LEU A 6 14.96 -1.00 16.87
N GLU A 7 14.23 -0.46 17.83
CA GLU A 7 12.76 -0.44 17.81
C GLU A 7 12.18 0.41 16.68
N VAL A 8 12.73 1.62 16.49
CA VAL A 8 12.33 2.50 15.38
C VAL A 8 12.55 1.82 14.02
N ASN A 9 13.71 1.19 13.83
CA ASN A 9 14.02 0.47 12.60
C ASN A 9 13.03 -0.67 12.34
N LYS A 10 12.62 -1.42 13.37
CA LYS A 10 11.64 -2.50 13.24
C LYS A 10 10.27 -1.98 12.79
N ILE A 11 9.81 -0.88 13.39
CA ILE A 11 8.52 -0.25 13.04
C ILE A 11 8.55 0.28 11.62
N ILE A 12 9.58 1.03 11.25
CA ILE A 12 9.71 1.59 9.89
C ILE A 12 9.82 0.47 8.85
N SER A 13 10.62 -0.57 9.13
CA SER A 13 10.78 -1.71 8.22
C SER A 13 9.44 -2.39 7.96
N ARG A 14 8.66 -2.66 9.01
CA ARG A 14 7.32 -3.23 8.88
C ARG A 14 6.43 -2.35 8.00
N LYS A 15 6.39 -1.04 8.24
CA LYS A 15 5.54 -0.10 7.49
C LYS A 15 5.94 0.03 6.01
N ILE A 16 7.23 -0.03 5.69
CA ILE A 16 7.70 -0.07 4.29
C ILE A 16 7.26 -1.36 3.60
N ILE A 17 7.34 -2.51 4.28
CA ILE A 17 6.84 -3.78 3.75
C ILE A 17 5.32 -3.69 3.53
N SER A 18 4.58 -3.11 4.49
CA SER A 18 3.15 -2.86 4.37
C SER A 18 2.83 -2.00 3.16
N ALA A 19 3.58 -0.93 2.92
CA ALA A 19 3.41 -0.03 1.77
C ALA A 19 3.66 -0.77 0.45
N SER A 20 4.72 -1.57 0.38
CA SER A 20 5.06 -2.33 -0.82
C SER A 20 3.99 -3.36 -1.17
N LEU A 21 3.47 -4.08 -0.17
CA LEU A 21 2.41 -5.07 -0.39
C LEU A 21 1.07 -4.42 -0.73
N SER A 22 0.62 -3.48 0.10
CA SER A 22 -0.67 -2.79 -0.11
C SER A 22 -0.67 -1.94 -1.37
N GLY A 23 0.41 -1.23 -1.71
CA GLY A 23 0.49 -0.44 -2.94
C GLY A 23 0.43 -1.31 -4.21
N SER A 24 1.12 -2.45 -4.19
CA SER A 24 1.05 -3.43 -5.30
C SER A 24 -0.36 -3.98 -5.46
N MET A 25 -0.98 -4.43 -4.37
CA MET A 25 -2.35 -4.95 -4.38
C MET A 25 -3.36 -3.89 -4.80
N PHE A 26 -3.23 -2.67 -4.27
CA PHE A 26 -4.14 -1.57 -4.55
C PHE A 26 -4.11 -1.17 -6.03
N ALA A 27 -2.93 -1.09 -6.63
CA ALA A 27 -2.79 -0.78 -8.06
C ALA A 27 -3.49 -1.82 -8.95
N VAL A 28 -3.34 -3.11 -8.63
CA VAL A 28 -4.03 -4.20 -9.36
C VAL A 28 -5.54 -4.10 -9.17
N VAL A 29 -6.02 -3.83 -7.95
CA VAL A 29 -7.46 -3.66 -7.67
C VAL A 29 -8.01 -2.44 -8.41
N LEU A 30 -7.28 -1.32 -8.45
CA LEU A 30 -7.70 -0.13 -9.21
C LEU A 30 -7.71 -0.42 -10.71
N GLY A 31 -6.67 -1.06 -11.24
CA GLY A 31 -6.65 -1.39 -12.66
C GLY A 31 -7.81 -2.27 -13.07
N LEU A 32 -8.19 -3.22 -12.20
CA LEU A 32 -9.30 -4.13 -12.45
C LEU A 32 -10.66 -3.43 -12.31
N THR A 33 -10.85 -2.62 -11.27
CA THR A 33 -12.15 -1.99 -11.01
C THR A 33 -12.40 -0.74 -11.86
N LEU A 34 -11.33 -0.05 -12.23
CA LEU A 34 -11.35 1.22 -12.97
C LEU A 34 -10.27 1.22 -14.06
N PRO A 35 -10.32 0.30 -15.04
CA PRO A 35 -9.41 0.39 -16.18
C PRO A 35 -9.60 1.70 -16.94
N PHE A 36 -8.58 2.11 -17.69
CA PHE A 36 -8.65 3.34 -18.48
C PHE A 36 -9.54 3.15 -19.71
N GLY A 37 -10.49 4.05 -19.89
CA GLY A 37 -11.48 4.02 -20.99
C GLY A 37 -12.91 4.12 -20.46
N GLU A 38 -13.82 4.57 -21.32
CA GLU A 38 -15.22 4.79 -20.94
C GLU A 38 -16.11 3.58 -21.24
N THR A 39 -15.81 2.83 -22.31
CA THR A 39 -16.56 1.64 -22.73
C THR A 39 -15.63 0.56 -23.27
N TYR A 40 -16.03 -0.70 -23.09
CA TYR A 40 -15.24 -1.86 -23.50
C TYR A 40 -16.09 -2.75 -24.42
N PRO A 41 -15.82 -2.78 -25.74
CA PRO A 41 -16.63 -3.54 -26.69
C PRO A 41 -16.47 -5.06 -26.55
N SER A 42 -15.47 -5.52 -25.79
CA SER A 42 -15.19 -6.93 -25.56
C SER A 42 -14.39 -7.15 -24.26
N LEU A 43 -14.37 -8.39 -23.79
CA LEU A 43 -13.51 -8.80 -22.67
C LEU A 43 -12.02 -8.56 -22.98
N SER A 44 -11.57 -8.77 -24.22
CA SER A 44 -10.18 -8.54 -24.61
C SER A 44 -9.80 -7.05 -24.55
N ALA A 45 -10.70 -6.15 -24.92
CA ALA A 45 -10.50 -4.72 -24.80
C ALA A 45 -10.40 -4.28 -23.32
N TYR A 46 -11.28 -4.80 -22.47
CA TYR A 46 -11.25 -4.55 -21.02
C TYR A 46 -9.96 -5.08 -20.37
N LEU A 47 -9.55 -6.31 -20.68
CA LEU A 47 -8.31 -6.89 -20.12
C LEU A 47 -7.08 -6.11 -20.55
N TYR A 48 -7.05 -5.59 -21.78
CA TYR A 48 -5.96 -4.71 -22.21
C TYR A 48 -5.97 -3.38 -21.44
N ALA A 49 -7.13 -2.75 -21.27
CA ALA A 49 -7.25 -1.52 -20.50
C ALA A 49 -6.82 -1.71 -19.04
N PHE A 50 -7.14 -2.86 -18.43
CA PHE A 50 -6.63 -3.27 -17.12
C PHE A 50 -5.10 -3.41 -17.10
N ILE A 51 -4.54 -4.07 -18.12
CA ILE A 51 -3.10 -4.27 -18.24
C ILE A 51 -2.36 -2.94 -18.34
N VAL A 52 -2.90 -1.99 -19.11
CA VAL A 52 -2.33 -0.65 -19.31
C VAL A 52 -2.50 0.24 -18.07
N SER A 53 -3.66 0.21 -17.41
CA SER A 53 -3.95 1.09 -16.27
C SER A 53 -3.18 0.70 -15.00
N THR A 54 -2.98 -0.61 -14.76
CA THR A 54 -2.33 -1.12 -13.55
C THR A 54 -0.93 -0.54 -13.27
N PRO A 55 0.03 -0.54 -14.22
CA PRO A 55 1.36 0.02 -13.97
C PRO A 55 1.31 1.53 -13.76
N VAL A 56 0.37 2.24 -14.39
CA VAL A 56 0.16 3.68 -14.17
C VAL A 56 -0.38 3.93 -12.77
N TYR A 57 -1.41 3.20 -12.33
CA TYR A 57 -1.90 3.29 -10.96
C TYR A 57 -0.83 2.98 -9.94
N LEU A 58 0.03 2.00 -10.22
CA LEU A 58 1.14 1.66 -9.34
C LEU A 58 2.14 2.82 -9.20
N MET A 59 2.50 3.49 -10.31
CA MET A 59 3.42 4.63 -10.30
C MET A 59 2.94 5.81 -9.46
N TYR A 60 1.62 6.01 -9.32
CA TYR A 60 1.07 7.09 -8.48
C TYR A 60 0.74 6.63 -7.05
N SER A 61 0.06 5.49 -6.93
CA SER A 61 -0.45 5.03 -5.63
C SER A 61 0.66 4.52 -4.72
N PHE A 62 1.66 3.80 -5.25
CA PHE A 62 2.72 3.26 -4.40
C PHE A 62 3.57 4.37 -3.74
N PRO A 63 4.08 5.39 -4.44
CA PRO A 63 4.79 6.49 -3.78
C PRO A 63 3.92 7.24 -2.77
N ALA A 64 2.65 7.45 -3.06
CA ALA A 64 1.72 8.08 -2.12
C ALA A 64 1.56 7.23 -0.84
N ILE A 65 1.35 5.92 -0.96
CA ILE A 65 1.25 5.01 0.20
C ILE A 65 2.58 4.93 0.96
N LEU A 66 3.70 4.84 0.25
CA LEU A 66 5.03 4.72 0.83
C LEU A 66 5.43 5.96 1.63
N ILE A 67 5.15 7.16 1.12
CA ILE A 67 5.52 8.41 1.77
C ILE A 67 4.42 8.81 2.76
N TYR A 68 3.25 9.17 2.23
CA TYR A 68 2.16 9.71 3.05
C TYR A 68 1.54 8.64 3.96
N GLY A 69 1.27 7.44 3.43
CA GLY A 69 0.68 6.35 4.21
C GLY A 69 1.57 5.90 5.38
N VAL A 70 2.87 5.73 5.15
CA VAL A 70 3.81 5.36 6.22
C VAL A 70 3.90 6.45 7.29
N LEU A 71 4.05 7.72 6.90
CA LEU A 71 4.16 8.84 7.84
C LEU A 71 2.90 8.99 8.69
N THR A 72 1.72 9.05 8.06
CA THR A 72 0.44 9.18 8.76
C THR A 72 0.16 7.96 9.65
N SER A 73 0.59 6.77 9.25
CA SER A 73 0.47 5.57 10.07
C SER A 73 1.35 5.58 11.32
N ILE A 74 2.58 6.10 11.24
CA ILE A 74 3.45 6.28 12.42
C ILE A 74 2.81 7.26 13.40
N ILE A 75 2.28 8.38 12.88
CA ILE A 75 1.59 9.38 13.70
C ILE A 75 0.35 8.76 14.35
N SER A 76 -0.45 8.04 13.56
CA SER A 76 -1.66 7.34 14.02
C SER A 76 -1.35 6.40 15.18
N ASP A 77 -0.39 5.48 15.02
CA ASP A 77 -0.03 4.53 16.08
C ASP A 77 0.49 5.24 17.35
N LYS A 78 1.25 6.32 17.18
CA LYS A 78 1.75 7.08 18.32
C LYS A 78 0.64 7.83 19.06
N VAL A 79 -0.30 8.44 18.36
CA VAL A 79 -1.46 9.11 18.98
C VAL A 79 -2.35 8.06 19.66
N SER A 80 -2.59 6.93 19.01
CA SER A 80 -3.39 5.82 19.54
C SER A 80 -2.84 5.22 20.82
N SER A 81 -1.53 4.98 20.88
CA SER A 81 -0.89 4.49 22.11
C SER A 81 -1.03 5.49 23.27
N VAL A 82 -0.96 6.80 23.01
CA VAL A 82 -1.21 7.83 24.04
C VAL A 82 -2.66 7.82 24.51
N ILE A 83 -3.62 7.64 23.60
CA ILE A 83 -5.04 7.51 23.94
C ILE A 83 -5.26 6.25 24.80
N ALA A 84 -4.71 5.11 24.38
CA ALA A 84 -4.87 3.84 25.08
C ALA A 84 -4.29 3.87 26.50
N ALA A 85 -3.13 4.50 26.68
CA ALA A 85 -2.54 4.69 28.00
C ALA A 85 -3.44 5.52 28.92
N LYS A 86 -4.11 6.55 28.40
CA LYS A 86 -5.07 7.35 29.18
C LYS A 86 -6.35 6.57 29.51
N MET A 87 -6.83 5.77 28.57
CA MET A 87 -8.07 5.00 28.73
C MET A 87 -7.90 3.69 29.52
N LYS A 88 -6.65 3.28 29.83
CA LYS A 88 -6.32 2.00 30.46
C LYS A 88 -6.98 0.80 29.77
N ASN A 89 -7.10 0.86 28.43
CA ASN A 89 -7.76 -0.16 27.63
C ASN A 89 -6.98 -0.41 26.34
N ASP A 90 -6.28 -1.54 26.28
CA ASP A 90 -5.43 -1.90 25.15
C ASP A 90 -6.20 -2.06 23.83
N LYS A 91 -7.50 -2.38 23.88
CA LYS A 91 -8.34 -2.46 22.66
C LYS A 91 -8.55 -1.09 22.01
N SER A 92 -8.43 0.00 22.77
CA SER A 92 -8.61 1.36 22.24
C SER A 92 -7.46 1.80 21.32
N ASP A 93 -6.27 1.17 21.40
CA ASP A 93 -5.15 1.46 20.49
C ASP A 93 -5.49 1.10 19.03
N ILE A 94 -5.99 -0.11 18.81
CA ILE A 94 -6.33 -0.58 17.46
C ILE A 94 -7.51 0.23 16.89
N ILE A 95 -8.54 0.48 17.69
CA ILE A 95 -9.73 1.21 17.26
C ILE A 95 -9.36 2.66 16.90
N SER A 96 -8.67 3.37 17.80
CA SER A 96 -8.28 4.75 17.54
C SER A 96 -7.33 4.87 16.36
N SER A 97 -6.40 3.91 16.16
CA SER A 97 -5.49 3.95 15.02
C SER A 97 -6.22 3.67 13.71
N GLY A 98 -7.20 2.77 13.73
CA GLY A 98 -8.08 2.54 12.59
C GLY A 98 -8.89 3.78 12.21
N ILE A 99 -9.46 4.48 13.20
CA ILE A 99 -10.19 5.74 12.98
C ILE A 99 -9.25 6.80 12.38
N LEU A 100 -8.06 6.97 12.94
CA LEU A 100 -7.08 7.93 12.42
C LEU A 100 -6.64 7.59 10.99
N HIS A 101 -6.44 6.31 10.64
CA HIS A 101 -6.15 5.90 9.25
C HIS A 101 -7.32 6.19 8.29
N ALA A 102 -8.56 6.03 8.75
CA ALA A 102 -9.73 6.41 7.97
C ALA A 102 -9.78 7.93 7.75
N VAL A 103 -9.54 8.73 8.80
CA VAL A 103 -9.49 10.19 8.72
C VAL A 103 -8.39 10.66 7.79
N PHE A 104 -7.14 10.19 7.96
CA PHE A 104 -6.02 10.54 7.07
C PHE A 104 -6.22 10.03 5.65
N GLY A 105 -6.90 8.89 5.48
CA GLY A 105 -7.27 8.35 4.18
C GLY A 105 -8.32 9.20 3.46
N LEU A 106 -9.24 9.81 4.20
CA LEU A 106 -10.27 10.69 3.62
C LEU A 106 -9.72 12.04 3.14
N VAL A 107 -8.56 12.49 3.64
CA VAL A 107 -7.92 13.76 3.22
C VAL A 107 -7.66 13.82 1.71
N LEU A 108 -7.37 12.68 1.07
CA LEU A 108 -7.01 12.58 -0.34
C LEU A 108 -8.12 11.96 -1.22
N LEU A 109 -9.38 11.94 -0.75
CA LEU A 109 -10.60 11.38 -1.39
C LEU A 109 -10.88 9.87 -1.12
N TRP A 110 -11.92 9.32 -1.75
CA TRP A 110 -12.38 7.94 -1.51
C TRP A 110 -11.37 6.86 -1.92
N TYR A 111 -10.56 7.11 -2.95
CA TYR A 111 -9.51 6.18 -3.38
C TYR A 111 -8.41 6.01 -2.33
N SER A 112 -7.98 7.12 -1.71
CA SER A 112 -6.99 7.07 -0.65
C SER A 112 -7.54 6.48 0.64
N LEU A 113 -8.85 6.53 0.88
CA LEU A 113 -9.47 5.76 1.97
C LEU A 113 -9.33 4.26 1.72
N GLY A 114 -9.61 3.79 0.50
CA GLY A 114 -9.39 2.38 0.13
C GLY A 114 -7.93 1.96 0.32
N ALA A 115 -6.99 2.79 -0.14
CA ALA A 115 -5.57 2.57 0.06
C ALA A 115 -5.16 2.57 1.54
N SER A 116 -5.67 3.49 2.36
CA SER A 116 -5.32 3.60 3.78
C SER A 116 -5.84 2.43 4.59
N ILE A 117 -7.05 1.94 4.29
CA ILE A 117 -7.63 0.74 4.91
C ILE A 117 -6.78 -0.48 4.55
N LEU A 118 -6.46 -0.67 3.26
CA LEU A 118 -5.65 -1.82 2.82
C LEU A 118 -4.25 -1.79 3.45
N PHE A 119 -3.63 -0.61 3.49
CA PHE A 119 -2.36 -0.38 4.17
C PHE A 119 -2.45 -0.71 5.66
N PHE A 120 -3.46 -0.19 6.36
CA PHE A 120 -3.68 -0.44 7.79
C PHE A 120 -3.87 -1.92 8.08
N MET A 121 -4.72 -2.60 7.32
CA MET A 121 -4.94 -4.04 7.45
C MET A 121 -3.64 -4.82 7.27
N THR A 122 -2.88 -4.48 6.24
CA THR A 122 -1.58 -5.10 5.97
C THR A 122 -0.59 -4.88 7.11
N ASP A 123 -0.50 -3.64 7.63
CA ASP A 123 0.38 -3.31 8.76
C ASP A 123 0.02 -4.11 10.02
N ARG A 124 -1.27 -4.21 10.33
CA ARG A 124 -1.76 -5.00 11.49
C ARG A 124 -1.54 -6.49 11.30
N MET A 125 -1.70 -7.02 10.09
CA MET A 125 -1.38 -8.42 9.80
C MET A 125 0.11 -8.72 10.01
N LEU A 126 1.01 -7.84 9.57
CA LEU A 126 2.46 -8.01 9.78
C LEU A 126 2.83 -7.83 11.26
N GLN A 127 2.20 -6.88 11.96
CA GLN A 127 2.41 -6.66 13.40
C GLN A 127 2.01 -7.90 14.22
N ARG A 128 0.86 -8.52 13.92
CA ARG A 128 0.38 -9.73 14.60
C ARG A 128 1.31 -10.94 14.44
N LYS A 129 2.12 -10.98 13.39
CA LYS A 129 3.12 -12.05 13.20
C LYS A 129 4.30 -11.96 14.18
N ASN A 130 4.41 -10.85 14.93
CA ASN A 130 5.47 -10.58 15.92
C ASN A 130 6.89 -10.89 15.39
N LYS A 131 7.11 -10.60 14.09
CA LYS A 131 8.40 -10.82 13.43
C LYS A 131 9.24 -9.55 13.50
N ASP A 132 10.53 -9.74 13.79
CA ASP A 132 11.53 -8.67 13.73
C ASP A 132 11.94 -8.41 12.28
N TYR A 133 11.22 -7.51 11.61
CA TYR A 133 11.52 -7.10 10.26
C TYR A 133 12.79 -6.24 10.21
N LYS A 134 13.79 -6.69 9.46
CA LYS A 134 15.06 -5.97 9.29
C LYS A 134 14.96 -4.92 8.16
N PRO A 135 15.73 -3.81 8.20
CA PRO A 135 15.77 -2.83 7.11
C PRO A 135 16.06 -3.43 5.73
N LEU A 136 16.93 -4.44 5.68
CA LEU A 136 17.21 -5.15 4.43
C LEU A 136 15.98 -5.89 3.87
N GLN A 137 15.11 -6.43 4.73
CA GLN A 137 13.84 -7.04 4.28
C GLN A 137 12.87 -5.99 3.76
N ALA A 138 12.86 -4.80 4.36
CA ALA A 138 12.08 -3.66 3.86
C ALA A 138 12.57 -3.22 2.47
N MET A 139 13.88 -3.08 2.26
CA MET A 139 14.43 -2.79 0.94
C MET A 139 14.09 -3.89 -0.09
N LYS A 140 14.20 -5.17 0.29
CA LYS A 140 13.82 -6.29 -0.57
C LYS A 140 12.34 -6.29 -0.93
N SER A 141 11.47 -5.72 -0.09
CA SER A 141 10.03 -5.67 -0.38
C SER A 141 9.68 -4.78 -1.58
N PHE A 142 10.55 -3.84 -1.97
CA PHE A 142 10.38 -3.06 -3.20
C PHE A 142 10.47 -3.91 -4.48
N ALA A 143 11.04 -5.11 -4.40
CA ALA A 143 10.99 -6.06 -5.50
C ALA A 143 9.54 -6.40 -5.90
N LEU A 144 8.58 -6.33 -4.97
CA LEU A 144 7.17 -6.62 -5.26
C LEU A 144 6.52 -5.57 -6.18
N PRO A 145 6.45 -4.27 -5.84
CA PRO A 145 5.91 -3.28 -6.77
C PRO A 145 6.72 -3.24 -8.06
N PHE A 146 8.03 -3.41 -8.01
CA PHE A 146 8.84 -3.46 -9.23
C PHE A 146 8.49 -4.66 -10.13
N ALA A 147 8.29 -5.85 -9.56
CA ALA A 147 7.88 -7.05 -10.31
C ALA A 147 6.48 -6.90 -10.89
N VAL A 148 5.53 -6.31 -10.15
CA VAL A 148 4.19 -6.01 -10.67
C VAL A 148 4.29 -5.04 -11.85
N TRP A 149 5.04 -3.95 -11.69
CA TRP A 149 5.23 -2.99 -12.77
C TRP A 149 5.83 -3.63 -14.02
N LEU A 150 6.93 -4.38 -13.88
CA LEU A 150 7.59 -5.07 -14.99
C LEU A 150 6.69 -6.10 -15.67
N PHE A 151 5.92 -6.85 -14.89
CA PHE A 151 4.99 -7.85 -15.42
C PHE A 151 3.94 -7.21 -16.33
N PHE A 152 3.29 -6.14 -15.86
CA PHE A 152 2.27 -5.44 -16.64
C PHE A 152 2.85 -4.68 -17.84
N MET A 153 3.95 -3.94 -17.64
CA MET A 153 4.63 -3.24 -18.75
C MET A 153 5.16 -4.22 -19.80
N GLY A 154 5.65 -5.39 -19.39
CA GLY A 154 6.08 -6.43 -20.30
C GLY A 154 4.93 -6.92 -21.18
N MET A 155 3.73 -7.12 -20.62
CA MET A 155 2.54 -7.48 -21.40
C MET A 155 2.11 -6.38 -22.39
N VAL A 156 2.19 -5.10 -21.98
CA VAL A 156 1.92 -3.96 -22.88
C VAL A 156 2.87 -4.02 -24.07
N TYR A 157 4.17 -4.12 -23.81
CA TYR A 157 5.20 -4.09 -24.85
C TYR A 157 5.12 -5.30 -25.82
N VAL A 158 4.85 -6.50 -25.30
CA VAL A 158 4.65 -7.69 -26.13
C VAL A 158 3.46 -7.50 -27.08
N LYS A 159 2.37 -6.92 -26.59
CA LYS A 159 1.20 -6.67 -27.44
C LYS A 159 1.50 -5.63 -28.53
N ASP A 160 2.20 -4.55 -28.20
CA ASP A 160 2.57 -3.52 -29.16
C ASP A 160 3.46 -4.09 -30.29
N ILE A 161 4.40 -5.00 -29.96
CA ILE A 161 5.20 -5.72 -30.97
C ILE A 161 4.31 -6.60 -31.86
N LEU A 162 3.39 -7.36 -31.28
CA LEU A 162 2.55 -8.32 -32.03
C LEU A 162 1.57 -7.65 -32.98
N ILE A 163 1.09 -6.45 -32.65
CA ILE A 163 0.12 -5.71 -33.45
C ILE A 163 0.82 -4.85 -34.52
N GLY A 164 2.15 -4.68 -34.42
CA GLY A 164 2.93 -3.80 -35.27
C GLY A 164 2.62 -2.36 -34.91
N GLY A 165 3.48 -1.74 -34.10
CA GLY A 165 3.40 -0.32 -33.77
C GLY A 165 3.28 0.57 -35.00
#